data_AF-A0A1F8PAM0-F1
#
_entry.id   AF-A0A1F8PAM0-F1
#
_cell.length_a   1.000
_cell.length_b   1.000
_cell.length_c   1.000
_cell.angle_alpha   90.00
_cell.angle_beta   90.00
_cell.angle_gamma   90.00
#
_symmetry.space_group_name_H-M   'P 1'
#
loop_
_entity.id
_entity.type
_entity.pdbx_description
1 polymer ?
#
loop_
_entity_poly.entity_id
_entity_poly.type
_entity_poly.pdbx_seq_one_letter_code
_entity_poly.pdbx_strand_id
1 'polypeptide(L)'
;MATGFIVRKNQYYDSVFLMGVNNRLSQIQGVQQTAVLMASEKNKELLVNFGLHGEEIESAQPNDLIVTVIAETPQIVETVLANLDQALISQEASAPASHLHSLEEGLVEKPFANLAAFSIPGEYVYREAMKALEANLNVFIFSSNVPLEEELKLKQFASEHKLLVMGPDCGTSILGGVGIGFANVVRNGTIGVIGPSGTGLQEFTSQVHNAGYGISHAFGTGSHDLSDEIGGVTTLMALDALETDEQTEVIAIVAKPPGQKTLHHLVARLKNCTRPVVACFLGTPPEDVNTNSGILWARMIDDAVLSAIQVSGKRESTPGIQLTETEHGLARQTRAKWSSEQCYLRGLLAGGTFCHQSQQILLEAGIEVYSNAPLKPQYKLTHPDHSYKHTLIDMGDDAYTLGKPHPMIDGTMRKQRILAESYDPSVAILLLDFILGYNASMDPVGELLDAIVEAKQRMQQHAGDLAVVASICGTQEDPQELDLQAKLLQEAGVILFHSNAKASLFCCELLKPAKEV
;
A
#
# COMPACT_ATOMS: atom_id res chain seq x y z
N MET A 1 0.20 30.18 -22.41
CA MET A 1 0.66 28.80 -22.19
C MET A 1 1.17 28.30 -23.51
N ALA A 2 2.43 27.86 -23.54
CA ALA A 2 3.04 27.25 -24.72
C ALA A 2 2.96 25.74 -24.60
N THR A 3 2.74 25.08 -25.73
CA THR A 3 2.56 23.64 -25.81
C THR A 3 3.51 23.07 -26.85
N GLY A 4 4.14 21.94 -26.55
CA GLY A 4 4.93 21.18 -27.52
C GLY A 4 4.87 19.69 -27.24
N PHE A 5 5.22 18.91 -28.26
CA PHE A 5 5.30 17.46 -28.15
C PHE A 5 6.41 16.90 -29.04
N ILE A 6 6.81 15.66 -28.76
CA ILE A 6 7.67 14.84 -29.61
C ILE A 6 7.18 13.40 -29.58
N VAL A 7 7.22 12.74 -30.74
CA VAL A 7 6.94 11.29 -30.88
C VAL A 7 8.22 10.58 -31.30
N ARG A 8 8.67 9.61 -30.50
CA ARG A 8 9.84 8.77 -30.78
C ARG A 8 9.36 7.39 -31.19
N LYS A 9 9.69 6.99 -32.43
CA LYS A 9 9.22 5.72 -32.99
C LYS A 9 9.97 4.52 -32.41
N ASN A 10 9.21 3.47 -32.09
CA ASN A 10 9.70 2.16 -31.66
C ASN A 10 10.70 2.21 -30.48
N GLN A 11 10.44 3.12 -29.53
CA GLN A 11 11.20 3.25 -28.29
C GLN A 11 10.27 2.90 -27.12
N TYR A 12 10.21 1.61 -26.81
CA TYR A 12 9.41 1.11 -25.71
C TYR A 12 10.13 1.28 -24.38
N TYR A 13 9.39 1.75 -23.38
CA TYR A 13 9.80 1.81 -22.00
C TYR A 13 8.65 1.32 -21.11
N ASP A 14 8.97 0.75 -19.95
CA ASP A 14 7.95 0.41 -18.98
C ASP A 14 7.32 1.69 -18.39
N SER A 15 6.07 1.58 -17.96
CA SER A 15 5.32 2.75 -17.50
C SER A 15 5.93 3.38 -16.26
N VAL A 16 6.52 2.59 -15.34
CA VAL A 16 7.14 3.11 -14.10
C VAL A 16 8.34 3.97 -14.44
N PHE A 17 9.19 3.52 -15.36
CA PHE A 17 10.31 4.31 -15.87
C PHE A 17 9.82 5.62 -16.50
N LEU A 18 8.84 5.56 -17.41
CA LEU A 18 8.29 6.76 -18.05
C LEU A 18 7.64 7.71 -17.05
N MET A 19 7.04 7.19 -15.98
CA MET A 19 6.47 7.98 -14.91
C MET A 19 7.56 8.68 -14.09
N GLY A 20 8.68 8.00 -13.81
CA GLY A 20 9.87 8.62 -13.23
C GLY A 20 10.46 9.72 -14.12
N VAL A 21 10.50 9.50 -15.44
CA VAL A 21 10.89 10.53 -16.43
C VAL A 21 9.91 11.70 -16.39
N ASN A 22 8.60 11.41 -16.38
CA ASN A 22 7.56 12.43 -16.33
C ASN A 22 7.66 13.30 -15.07
N ASN A 23 7.93 12.70 -13.91
CA ASN A 23 8.10 13.43 -12.65
C ASN A 23 9.34 14.34 -12.69
N ARG A 24 10.48 13.86 -13.23
CA ARG A 24 11.67 14.70 -13.40
C ARG A 24 11.40 15.90 -14.31
N LEU A 25 10.67 15.70 -15.41
CA LEU A 25 10.34 16.76 -16.35
C LEU A 25 9.29 17.74 -15.78
N SER A 26 8.33 17.27 -14.98
CA SER A 26 7.31 18.11 -14.38
C SER A 26 7.86 19.03 -13.28
N GLN A 27 8.98 18.68 -12.65
CA GLN A 27 9.65 19.48 -11.63
C GLN A 27 10.45 20.68 -12.18
N ILE A 28 10.60 20.80 -13.51
CA ILE A 28 11.32 21.92 -14.13
C ILE A 28 10.50 23.21 -13.93
N GLN A 29 11.13 24.26 -13.38
CA GLN A 29 10.46 25.53 -13.08
C GLN A 29 9.79 26.13 -14.32
N GLY A 30 8.50 26.46 -14.18
CA GLY A 30 7.67 27.03 -15.26
C GLY A 30 7.03 26.00 -16.19
N VAL A 31 7.24 24.70 -15.93
CA VAL A 31 6.42 23.61 -16.47
C VAL A 31 5.13 23.52 -15.66
N GLN A 32 4.00 23.44 -16.36
CA GLN A 32 2.68 23.37 -15.76
C GLN A 32 2.11 21.95 -15.85
N GLN A 33 2.39 21.26 -16.95
CA GLN A 33 1.95 19.89 -17.16
C GLN A 33 2.88 19.17 -18.14
N THR A 34 3.19 17.91 -17.85
CA THR A 34 3.91 17.02 -18.78
C THR A 34 3.22 15.68 -18.83
N ALA A 35 3.37 15.01 -19.96
CA ALA A 35 2.93 13.64 -20.10
C ALA A 35 3.96 12.87 -20.94
N VAL A 36 4.61 11.87 -20.33
CA VAL A 36 5.55 10.94 -20.95
C VAL A 36 4.92 9.55 -20.92
N LEU A 37 4.52 9.01 -22.08
CA LEU A 37 3.70 7.79 -22.16
C LEU A 37 3.93 7.02 -23.47
N MET A 38 3.68 5.72 -23.42
CA MET A 38 3.55 4.89 -24.61
C MET A 38 2.25 5.22 -25.36
N ALA A 39 2.26 5.20 -26.69
CA ALA A 39 1.14 5.57 -27.55
C ALA A 39 0.04 4.48 -27.66
N SER A 40 -0.40 3.93 -26.52
CA SER A 40 -1.60 3.09 -26.46
C SER A 40 -2.86 3.92 -26.78
N GLU A 41 -3.93 3.27 -27.26
CA GLU A 41 -5.18 3.99 -27.58
C GLU A 41 -5.73 4.76 -26.37
N LYS A 42 -5.73 4.14 -25.18
CA LYS A 42 -6.17 4.79 -23.93
C LYS A 42 -5.32 6.01 -23.56
N ASN A 43 -4.01 5.95 -23.80
CA ASN A 43 -3.09 7.06 -23.53
C ASN A 43 -3.27 8.20 -24.54
N LYS A 44 -3.56 7.89 -25.81
CA LYS A 44 -3.91 8.88 -26.83
C LYS A 44 -5.22 9.59 -26.48
N GLU A 45 -6.24 8.86 -26.01
CA GLU A 45 -7.49 9.45 -25.49
C GLU A 45 -7.25 10.39 -24.30
N LEU A 46 -6.32 10.04 -23.41
CA LEU A 46 -5.94 10.88 -22.27
C LEU A 46 -5.28 12.20 -22.71
N LEU A 47 -4.44 12.19 -23.76
CA LEU A 47 -3.86 13.41 -24.34
C LEU A 47 -4.92 14.31 -24.98
N VAL A 48 -5.89 13.71 -25.68
CA VAL A 48 -7.05 14.41 -26.26
C VAL A 48 -7.84 15.15 -25.17
N ASN A 49 -8.08 14.52 -24.01
CA ASN A 49 -8.76 15.15 -22.89
C ASN A 49 -7.98 16.33 -22.28
N PHE A 50 -6.67 16.38 -22.48
CA PHE A 50 -5.82 17.52 -22.10
C PHE A 50 -5.70 18.60 -23.18
N GLY A 51 -6.45 18.48 -24.28
CA GLY A 51 -6.41 19.43 -25.40
C GLY A 51 -5.15 19.33 -26.25
N LEU A 52 -4.44 18.20 -26.18
CA LEU A 52 -3.22 17.92 -26.92
C LEU A 52 -3.55 17.03 -28.13
N HIS A 53 -3.48 17.61 -29.33
CA HIS A 53 -3.84 16.95 -30.57
C HIS A 53 -2.75 17.19 -31.63
N GLY A 54 -2.51 16.19 -32.48
CA GLY A 54 -1.61 16.29 -33.63
C GLY A 54 -1.61 15.01 -34.45
N GLU A 55 -1.47 15.12 -35.78
CA GLU A 55 -1.47 13.96 -36.69
C GLU A 55 -0.40 12.92 -36.32
N GLU A 56 0.74 13.36 -35.77
CA GLU A 56 1.81 12.48 -35.30
C GLU A 56 1.43 11.69 -34.03
N ILE A 57 0.59 12.26 -33.15
CA ILE A 57 0.06 11.57 -31.95
C ILE A 57 -0.99 10.54 -32.37
N GLU A 58 -1.88 10.89 -33.30
CA GLU A 58 -2.94 10.00 -33.78
C GLU A 58 -2.38 8.79 -34.53
N SER A 59 -1.33 9.00 -35.35
CA SER A 59 -0.67 7.95 -36.13
C SER A 59 0.35 7.12 -35.36
N ALA A 60 0.68 7.51 -34.11
CA ALA A 60 1.60 6.78 -33.26
C ALA A 60 1.08 5.38 -32.90
N GLN A 61 1.98 4.40 -32.98
CA GLN A 61 1.74 2.99 -32.70
C GLN A 61 2.03 2.67 -31.23
N PRO A 62 1.47 1.60 -30.63
CA PRO A 62 1.62 1.30 -29.20
C PRO A 62 3.06 1.26 -28.65
N ASN A 63 4.07 0.99 -29.51
CA ASN A 63 5.49 0.96 -29.16
C ASN A 63 6.22 2.30 -29.34
N ASP A 64 5.50 3.37 -29.70
CA ASP A 64 6.04 4.72 -29.84
C ASP A 64 5.90 5.47 -28.51
N LEU A 65 6.94 6.24 -28.16
CA LEU A 65 6.95 7.12 -27.00
C LEU A 65 6.42 8.50 -27.39
N ILE A 66 5.46 9.02 -26.63
CA ILE A 66 4.94 10.37 -26.75
C ILE A 66 5.35 11.16 -25.52
N VAL A 67 5.96 12.32 -25.75
CA VAL A 67 6.25 13.31 -24.69
C VAL A 67 5.56 14.61 -25.04
N THR A 68 4.74 15.11 -24.12
CA THR A 68 4.04 16.39 -24.23
C THR A 68 4.39 17.30 -23.06
N VAL A 69 4.45 18.60 -23.33
CA VAL A 69 4.83 19.63 -22.36
C VAL A 69 3.93 20.85 -22.55
N ILE A 70 3.35 21.32 -21.45
CA ILE A 70 2.66 22.60 -21.33
C ILE A 70 3.44 23.44 -20.32
N ALA A 71 3.90 24.62 -20.75
CA ALA A 71 4.72 25.50 -19.93
C ALA A 71 4.32 26.98 -20.09
N GLU A 72 4.85 27.83 -19.21
CA GLU A 72 4.59 29.27 -19.21
C GLU A 72 5.09 29.95 -20.50
N THR A 73 6.23 29.51 -21.03
CA THR A 73 6.86 30.09 -22.22
C THR A 73 7.33 29.02 -23.23
N PRO A 74 7.41 29.35 -24.54
CA PRO A 74 7.93 28.42 -25.56
C PRO A 74 9.38 27.97 -25.30
N GLN A 75 10.21 28.83 -24.70
CA GLN A 75 11.60 28.51 -24.37
C GLN A 75 11.71 27.37 -23.35
N ILE A 76 10.77 27.30 -22.40
CA ILE A 76 10.72 26.20 -21.43
C ILE A 76 10.33 24.90 -22.15
N VAL A 77 9.35 24.94 -23.04
CA VAL A 77 8.98 23.77 -23.87
C VAL A 77 10.18 23.23 -24.65
N GLU A 78 10.91 24.11 -25.35
CA GLU A 78 12.12 23.73 -26.10
C GLU A 78 13.19 23.14 -25.18
N THR A 79 13.40 23.72 -24.01
CA THR A 79 14.39 23.25 -23.02
C THR A 79 14.03 21.86 -22.49
N VAL A 80 12.76 21.62 -22.16
CA VAL A 80 12.28 20.33 -21.65
C VAL A 80 12.42 19.25 -22.73
N LEU A 81 12.01 19.54 -23.96
CA LEU A 81 12.12 18.60 -25.08
C LEU A 81 13.58 18.33 -25.48
N ALA A 82 14.47 19.33 -25.40
CA ALA A 82 15.90 19.16 -25.66
C ALA A 82 16.62 18.31 -24.59
N ASN A 83 16.16 18.39 -23.33
CA ASN A 83 16.69 17.61 -22.22
C ASN A 83 16.06 16.21 -22.08
N LEU A 84 15.11 15.87 -22.96
CA LEU A 84 14.40 14.58 -22.91
C LEU A 84 15.37 13.40 -22.93
N ASP A 85 16.37 13.42 -23.81
CA ASP A 85 17.33 12.31 -23.94
C ASP A 85 18.13 12.12 -22.63
N GLN A 86 18.43 13.20 -21.89
CA GLN A 86 19.06 13.12 -20.58
C GLN A 86 18.09 12.63 -19.50
N ALA A 87 16.83 13.03 -19.57
CA ALA A 87 15.80 12.55 -18.65
C ALA A 87 15.45 11.06 -18.87
N LEU A 88 15.64 10.56 -20.09
CA LEU A 88 15.53 9.15 -20.48
C LEU A 88 16.80 8.33 -20.16
N ILE A 89 17.87 8.95 -19.67
CA ILE A 89 19.03 8.24 -19.12
C ILE A 89 18.79 8.03 -17.62
N SER A 90 18.67 6.77 -17.18
CA SER A 90 18.58 6.42 -15.77
C SER A 90 19.90 6.74 -15.04
N GLN A 91 19.84 7.47 -13.91
CA GLN A 91 20.96 7.57 -12.96
C GLN A 91 21.04 6.36 -12.01
N GLU A 92 20.01 5.53 -11.96
CA GLU A 92 20.14 4.18 -11.42
C GLU A 92 20.71 3.29 -12.52
N ALA A 93 21.78 2.57 -12.21
CA ALA A 93 22.35 1.56 -13.10
C ALA A 93 21.27 0.50 -13.39
N SER A 94 20.46 0.72 -14.42
CA SER A 94 19.51 -0.26 -14.90
C SER A 94 20.33 -1.46 -15.32
N ALA A 95 20.03 -2.62 -14.73
CA ALA A 95 20.47 -3.88 -15.32
C ALA A 95 20.14 -3.84 -16.82
N PRO A 96 21.02 -4.35 -17.69
CA PRO A 96 20.74 -4.39 -19.12
C PRO A 96 19.36 -5.00 -19.35
N ALA A 97 18.55 -4.40 -20.23
CA ALA A 97 17.25 -4.92 -20.59
C ALA A 97 17.39 -6.40 -20.94
N SER A 98 16.57 -7.25 -20.30
CA SER A 98 16.59 -8.69 -20.54
C SER A 98 16.41 -8.96 -22.04
N HIS A 99 17.19 -9.91 -22.56
CA HIS A 99 17.02 -10.41 -23.93
C HIS A 99 15.86 -11.40 -24.04
N LEU A 100 15.18 -11.71 -22.93
CA LEU A 100 14.04 -12.60 -22.86
C LEU A 100 12.73 -11.81 -23.04
N HIS A 101 11.86 -12.31 -23.92
CA HIS A 101 10.60 -11.67 -24.30
C HIS A 101 9.36 -12.49 -23.96
N SER A 102 9.54 -13.73 -23.51
CA SER A 102 8.43 -14.63 -23.16
C SER A 102 8.73 -15.49 -21.94
N LEU A 103 7.66 -16.02 -21.32
CA LEU A 103 7.77 -16.98 -20.22
C LEU A 103 8.52 -18.24 -20.66
N GLU A 104 8.25 -18.70 -21.88
CA GLU A 104 8.85 -19.90 -22.46
C GLU A 104 10.36 -19.74 -22.64
N GLU A 105 10.82 -18.60 -23.16
CA GLU A 105 12.25 -18.27 -23.23
C GLU A 105 12.88 -18.22 -21.83
N GLY A 106 12.19 -17.60 -20.87
CA GLY A 106 12.65 -17.53 -19.48
C GLY A 106 12.79 -18.91 -18.83
N LEU A 107 11.87 -19.83 -19.12
CA LEU A 107 11.94 -21.22 -18.64
C LEU A 107 13.07 -22.02 -19.28
N VAL A 108 13.42 -21.76 -20.55
CA VAL A 108 14.59 -22.36 -21.18
C VAL A 108 15.88 -21.91 -20.49
N GLU A 109 15.98 -20.62 -20.14
CA GLU A 109 17.16 -20.09 -19.44
C GLU A 109 17.18 -20.50 -17.95
N LYS A 110 16.01 -20.60 -17.32
CA LYS A 110 15.83 -20.95 -15.90
C LYS A 110 14.97 -22.21 -15.74
N PRO A 111 15.48 -23.40 -16.11
CA PRO A 111 14.70 -24.64 -16.10
C PRO A 111 14.30 -25.12 -14.70
N PHE A 112 14.89 -24.56 -13.64
CA PHE A 112 14.58 -24.85 -12.24
C PHE A 112 13.77 -23.74 -11.55
N ALA A 113 13.24 -22.78 -12.31
CA ALA A 113 12.30 -21.82 -11.77
C ALA A 113 11.11 -22.55 -11.14
N ASN A 114 10.64 -22.05 -9.99
CA ASN A 114 9.51 -22.61 -9.26
C ASN A 114 8.40 -21.56 -9.00
N LEU A 115 8.62 -20.32 -9.45
CA LEU A 115 7.75 -19.18 -9.27
C LEU A 115 7.82 -18.27 -10.50
N ALA A 116 6.67 -17.85 -11.01
CA ALA A 116 6.52 -16.76 -11.97
C ALA A 116 5.83 -15.56 -11.30
N ALA A 117 6.36 -14.36 -11.48
CA ALA A 117 5.77 -13.12 -10.99
C ALA A 117 5.23 -12.28 -12.16
N PHE A 118 3.97 -11.87 -12.06
CA PHE A 118 3.27 -11.11 -13.09
C PHE A 118 2.94 -9.69 -12.61
N SER A 119 3.43 -8.70 -13.35
CA SER A 119 3.18 -7.27 -13.17
C SER A 119 2.82 -6.61 -14.51
N ILE A 120 1.96 -7.29 -15.28
CA ILE A 120 1.47 -6.87 -16.60
C ILE A 120 0.01 -6.35 -16.50
N PRO A 121 -0.56 -5.69 -17.54
CA PRO A 121 -1.96 -5.27 -17.48
C PRO A 121 -2.92 -6.43 -17.18
N GLY A 122 -3.90 -6.20 -16.30
CA GLY A 122 -4.82 -7.22 -15.77
C GLY A 122 -5.50 -8.09 -16.82
N GLU A 123 -5.87 -7.49 -17.96
CA GLU A 123 -6.52 -8.17 -19.08
C GLU A 123 -5.69 -9.31 -19.71
N TYR A 124 -4.36 -9.30 -19.55
CA TYR A 124 -3.46 -10.32 -20.09
C TYR A 124 -3.02 -11.36 -19.05
N VAL A 125 -3.22 -11.07 -17.77
CA VAL A 125 -2.69 -11.86 -16.65
C VAL A 125 -3.22 -13.27 -16.66
N TYR A 126 -4.54 -13.46 -16.83
CA TYR A 126 -5.14 -14.79 -16.78
C TYR A 126 -4.47 -15.78 -17.74
N ARG A 127 -4.26 -15.34 -18.99
CA ARG A 127 -3.64 -16.16 -20.03
C ARG A 127 -2.20 -16.52 -19.68
N GLU A 128 -1.40 -15.56 -19.27
CA GLU A 128 0.03 -15.80 -19.01
C GLU A 128 0.25 -16.55 -17.68
N ALA A 129 -0.57 -16.30 -16.66
CA ALA A 129 -0.56 -17.04 -15.41
C ALA A 129 -0.96 -18.51 -15.61
N MET A 130 -1.96 -18.79 -16.45
CA MET A 130 -2.35 -20.17 -16.75
C MET A 130 -1.22 -20.95 -17.41
N LYS A 131 -0.48 -20.35 -18.35
CA LYS A 131 0.71 -21.00 -18.94
C LYS A 131 1.76 -21.34 -17.90
N ALA A 132 2.01 -20.45 -16.93
CA ALA A 132 2.94 -20.71 -15.84
C ALA A 132 2.49 -21.87 -14.96
N LEU A 133 1.19 -21.95 -14.64
CA LEU A 133 0.62 -23.07 -13.88
C LEU A 133 0.70 -24.38 -14.66
N GLU A 134 0.40 -24.37 -15.96
CA GLU A 134 0.55 -25.54 -16.85
C GLU A 134 2.02 -26.00 -16.96
N ALA A 135 2.96 -25.06 -16.83
CA ALA A 135 4.40 -25.33 -16.72
C ALA A 135 4.85 -25.73 -15.30
N ASN A 136 3.90 -25.98 -14.38
CA ASN A 136 4.13 -26.40 -13.00
C ASN A 136 4.91 -25.39 -12.13
N LEU A 137 4.69 -24.10 -12.38
CA LEU A 137 5.20 -23.01 -11.55
C LEU A 137 4.14 -22.54 -10.55
N ASN A 138 4.58 -22.13 -9.36
CA ASN A 138 3.76 -21.25 -8.53
C ASN A 138 3.67 -19.88 -9.19
N VAL A 139 2.63 -19.13 -8.86
CA VAL A 139 2.37 -17.84 -9.48
C VAL A 139 2.18 -16.76 -8.41
N PHE A 140 2.84 -15.62 -8.61
CA PHE A 140 2.60 -14.37 -7.92
C PHE A 140 2.03 -13.36 -8.91
N ILE A 141 0.88 -12.78 -8.60
CA ILE A 141 0.17 -11.84 -9.46
C ILE A 141 0.04 -10.51 -8.72
N PHE A 142 0.94 -9.59 -9.05
CA PHE A 142 0.90 -8.22 -8.56
C PHE A 142 -0.28 -7.45 -9.17
N SER A 143 -0.53 -7.68 -10.45
CA SER A 143 -1.55 -7.01 -11.23
C SER A 143 -2.95 -7.09 -10.61
N SER A 144 -3.63 -5.94 -10.55
CA SER A 144 -5.05 -5.84 -10.25
C SER A 144 -5.91 -5.87 -11.53
N ASN A 145 -7.21 -5.60 -11.41
CA ASN A 145 -8.17 -5.56 -12.53
C ASN A 145 -8.30 -6.88 -13.32
N VAL A 146 -8.23 -8.01 -12.63
CA VAL A 146 -8.53 -9.33 -13.18
C VAL A 146 -9.96 -9.71 -12.76
N PRO A 147 -10.83 -10.18 -13.67
CA PRO A 147 -12.18 -10.65 -13.33
C PRO A 147 -12.17 -11.75 -12.26
N LEU A 148 -13.09 -11.68 -11.29
CA LEU A 148 -13.20 -12.66 -10.19
C LEU A 148 -13.37 -14.11 -10.69
N GLU A 149 -14.07 -14.31 -11.81
CA GLU A 149 -14.23 -15.64 -12.41
C GLU A 149 -12.89 -16.22 -12.90
N GLU A 150 -12.02 -15.37 -13.43
CA GLU A 150 -10.69 -15.75 -13.89
C GLU A 150 -9.74 -16.01 -12.72
N GLU A 151 -9.79 -15.17 -11.68
CA GLU A 151 -9.09 -15.43 -10.41
C GLU A 151 -9.48 -16.79 -9.83
N LEU A 152 -10.78 -17.07 -9.71
CA LEU A 152 -11.27 -18.32 -9.16
C LEU A 152 -10.77 -19.53 -9.97
N LYS A 153 -10.79 -19.45 -11.31
CA LYS A 153 -10.27 -20.52 -12.18
C LYS A 153 -8.78 -20.77 -11.96
N LEU A 154 -7.97 -19.70 -11.86
CA LEU A 154 -6.53 -19.83 -11.59
C LEU A 154 -6.29 -20.52 -10.25
N LYS A 155 -6.97 -20.06 -9.19
CA LYS A 155 -6.81 -20.62 -7.84
C LYS A 155 -7.29 -22.07 -7.73
N GLN A 156 -8.40 -22.41 -8.38
CA GLN A 156 -8.90 -23.79 -8.46
C GLN A 156 -7.93 -24.70 -9.19
N PHE A 157 -7.45 -24.29 -10.37
CA PHE A 157 -6.45 -25.05 -11.12
C PHE A 157 -5.20 -25.30 -10.26
N ALA A 158 -4.70 -24.26 -9.60
CA ALA A 158 -3.52 -24.35 -8.74
C ALA A 158 -3.76 -25.30 -7.55
N SER A 159 -4.92 -25.23 -6.89
CA SER A 159 -5.30 -26.15 -5.83
C SER A 159 -5.34 -27.61 -6.27
N GLU A 160 -5.88 -27.90 -7.45
CA GLU A 160 -5.94 -29.26 -8.01
C GLU A 160 -4.54 -29.81 -8.32
N HIS A 161 -3.60 -28.93 -8.66
CA HIS A 161 -2.23 -29.29 -9.03
C HIS A 161 -1.21 -29.07 -7.90
N LYS A 162 -1.65 -28.70 -6.70
CA LYS A 162 -0.79 -28.40 -5.53
C LYS A 162 0.23 -27.28 -5.79
N LEU A 163 -0.19 -26.26 -6.53
CA LEU A 163 0.54 -25.02 -6.81
C LEU A 163 -0.13 -23.85 -6.10
N LEU A 164 0.61 -22.78 -5.83
CA LEU A 164 0.07 -21.55 -5.24
C LEU A 164 -0.18 -20.49 -6.31
N VAL A 165 -1.32 -19.81 -6.21
CA VAL A 165 -1.61 -18.56 -6.91
C VAL A 165 -1.78 -17.46 -5.87
N MET A 166 -0.73 -16.67 -5.68
CA MET A 166 -0.69 -15.51 -4.79
C MET A 166 -1.18 -14.29 -5.57
N GLY A 167 -2.43 -13.87 -5.36
CA GLY A 167 -3.08 -12.82 -6.14
C GLY A 167 -4.24 -13.35 -6.98
N PRO A 168 -4.82 -12.55 -7.91
CA PRO A 168 -4.45 -11.19 -8.31
C PRO A 168 -4.47 -10.13 -7.20
N ASP A 169 -3.92 -8.96 -7.50
CA ASP A 169 -3.79 -7.85 -6.55
C ASP A 169 -3.03 -8.25 -5.27
N CYS A 170 -1.94 -9.01 -5.44
CA CYS A 170 -1.05 -9.41 -4.36
C CYS A 170 0.15 -8.48 -4.31
N GLY A 171 0.12 -7.52 -3.38
CA GLY A 171 1.17 -6.52 -3.25
C GLY A 171 2.48 -7.03 -2.63
N THR A 172 2.44 -8.04 -1.75
CA THR A 172 3.57 -8.43 -0.90
C THR A 172 3.60 -9.93 -0.65
N SER A 173 4.76 -10.56 -0.86
CA SER A 173 5.11 -11.88 -0.30
C SER A 173 6.58 -11.92 0.09
N ILE A 174 6.93 -12.74 1.08
CA ILE A 174 8.33 -13.01 1.47
C ILE A 174 8.49 -14.53 1.62
N LEU A 175 9.12 -15.19 0.65
CA LEU A 175 9.22 -16.65 0.62
C LEU A 175 10.67 -17.09 0.84
N GLY A 176 10.96 -17.74 1.96
CA GLY A 176 12.32 -18.21 2.27
C GLY A 176 13.35 -17.08 2.32
N GLY A 177 12.92 -15.90 2.78
CA GLY A 177 13.71 -14.66 2.80
C GLY A 177 13.72 -13.87 1.49
N VAL A 178 13.07 -14.33 0.42
CA VAL A 178 12.98 -13.60 -0.85
C VAL A 178 11.72 -12.75 -0.87
N GLY A 179 11.87 -11.41 -0.87
CA GLY A 179 10.78 -10.46 -1.04
C GLY A 179 10.30 -10.39 -2.49
N ILE A 180 8.97 -10.39 -2.69
CA ILE A 180 8.31 -10.31 -3.99
C ILE A 180 7.23 -9.22 -3.91
N GLY A 181 7.19 -8.34 -4.92
CA GLY A 181 6.34 -7.14 -4.89
C GLY A 181 6.92 -6.07 -3.96
N PHE A 182 6.06 -5.36 -3.23
CA PHE A 182 6.47 -4.46 -2.15
C PHE A 182 6.80 -5.28 -0.91
N ALA A 183 8.07 -5.37 -0.54
CA ALA A 183 8.50 -6.18 0.59
C ALA A 183 9.58 -5.48 1.40
N ASN A 184 9.52 -5.62 2.72
CA ASN A 184 10.55 -5.11 3.63
C ASN A 184 11.68 -6.13 3.81
N VAL A 185 12.87 -5.64 4.11
CA VAL A 185 14.01 -6.49 4.47
C VAL A 185 13.83 -6.93 5.93
N VAL A 186 13.46 -8.21 6.12
CA VAL A 186 13.11 -8.78 7.43
C VAL A 186 14.02 -9.96 7.81
N ARG A 187 14.07 -10.29 9.10
CA ARG A 187 14.87 -11.42 9.60
C ARG A 187 14.18 -12.74 9.26
N ASN A 188 14.98 -13.75 8.96
CA ASN A 188 14.50 -15.13 8.97
C ASN A 188 14.23 -15.58 10.42
N GLY A 189 13.17 -16.34 10.63
CA GLY A 189 12.75 -16.86 11.92
C GLY A 189 11.68 -17.94 11.79
N THR A 190 10.84 -18.11 12.80
CA THR A 190 9.91 -19.25 12.92
C THR A 190 8.43 -18.88 12.81
N ILE A 191 8.11 -17.60 12.56
CA ILE A 191 6.73 -17.13 12.42
C ILE A 191 6.34 -17.16 10.94
N GLY A 192 5.38 -18.02 10.59
CA GLY A 192 4.73 -18.00 9.28
C GLY A 192 3.56 -17.04 9.30
N VAL A 193 3.37 -16.23 8.26
CA VAL A 193 2.26 -15.29 8.17
C VAL A 193 1.55 -15.36 6.82
N ILE A 194 0.23 -15.24 6.85
CA ILE A 194 -0.64 -15.20 5.66
C ILE A 194 -1.40 -13.87 5.69
N GLY A 195 -1.43 -13.16 4.57
CA GLY A 195 -2.16 -11.90 4.46
C GLY A 195 -2.75 -11.68 3.07
N PRO A 196 -4.07 -11.54 2.91
CA PRO A 196 -4.67 -11.11 1.64
C PRO A 196 -4.41 -9.62 1.34
N SER A 197 -3.70 -8.88 2.19
CA SER A 197 -3.36 -7.48 1.94
C SER A 197 -1.86 -7.24 2.08
N GLY A 198 -1.29 -6.52 1.11
CA GLY A 198 0.14 -6.16 1.09
C GLY A 198 0.58 -5.39 2.33
N THR A 199 0.02 -4.20 2.58
CA THR A 199 0.45 -3.35 3.71
C THR A 199 0.16 -3.95 5.08
N GLY A 200 -0.88 -4.78 5.21
CA GLY A 200 -1.11 -5.54 6.45
C GLY A 200 -0.02 -6.57 6.72
N LEU A 201 0.45 -7.24 5.66
CA LEU A 201 1.54 -8.19 5.72
C LEU A 201 2.87 -7.48 6.03
N GLN A 202 3.17 -6.37 5.35
CA GLN A 202 4.37 -5.56 5.58
C GLN A 202 4.46 -5.06 7.02
N GLU A 203 3.37 -4.53 7.58
CA GLU A 203 3.32 -4.04 8.96
C GLU A 203 3.60 -5.16 9.95
N PHE A 204 2.93 -6.30 9.79
CA PHE A 204 3.14 -7.46 10.65
C PHE A 204 4.62 -7.90 10.60
N THR A 205 5.16 -8.09 9.40
CA THR A 205 6.54 -8.58 9.24
C THR A 205 7.58 -7.57 9.73
N SER A 206 7.34 -6.27 9.52
CA SER A 206 8.23 -5.20 9.97
C SER A 206 8.20 -5.07 11.49
N GLN A 207 7.03 -5.15 12.13
CA GLN A 207 6.93 -5.12 13.58
C GLN A 207 7.57 -6.37 14.22
N VAL A 208 7.39 -7.57 13.64
CA VAL A 208 8.11 -8.79 14.08
C VAL A 208 9.61 -8.60 14.01
N HIS A 209 10.12 -8.05 12.89
CA HIS A 209 11.54 -7.71 12.75
C HIS A 209 11.98 -6.72 13.83
N ASN A 210 11.28 -5.60 13.98
CA ASN A 210 11.64 -4.53 14.92
C ASN A 210 11.60 -4.99 16.38
N ALA A 211 10.81 -6.01 16.71
CA ALA A 211 10.79 -6.67 18.01
C ALA A 211 11.96 -7.65 18.24
N GLY A 212 12.84 -7.84 17.25
CA GLY A 212 14.01 -8.73 17.31
C GLY A 212 13.74 -10.18 16.88
N TYR A 213 12.58 -10.46 16.29
CA TYR A 213 12.18 -11.78 15.80
C TYR A 213 12.22 -11.81 14.27
N GLY A 214 11.88 -12.95 13.68
CA GLY A 214 11.88 -13.14 12.23
C GLY A 214 10.77 -14.06 11.76
N ILE A 215 10.57 -14.09 10.44
CA ILE A 215 9.54 -14.90 9.79
C ILE A 215 10.14 -16.08 9.03
N SER A 216 9.39 -17.17 8.88
CA SER A 216 9.73 -18.25 7.96
C SER A 216 9.30 -17.87 6.54
N HIS A 217 8.02 -17.56 6.39
CA HIS A 217 7.39 -17.12 5.15
C HIS A 217 6.28 -16.11 5.43
N ALA A 218 6.05 -15.22 4.48
CA ALA A 218 4.90 -14.33 4.41
C ALA A 218 4.18 -14.54 3.07
N PHE A 219 3.00 -15.14 3.11
CA PHE A 219 2.20 -15.42 1.92
C PHE A 219 1.15 -14.33 1.70
N GLY A 220 1.36 -13.52 0.67
CA GLY A 220 0.31 -12.70 0.08
C GLY A 220 -0.67 -13.54 -0.73
N THR A 221 -1.98 -13.43 -0.50
CA THR A 221 -2.97 -14.29 -1.17
C THR A 221 -3.84 -13.57 -2.21
N GLY A 222 -3.76 -12.24 -2.26
CA GLY A 222 -4.60 -11.39 -3.10
C GLY A 222 -5.80 -10.81 -2.34
N SER A 223 -6.20 -9.60 -2.69
CA SER A 223 -7.20 -8.82 -1.94
C SER A 223 -8.58 -9.47 -1.87
N HIS A 224 -8.97 -10.21 -2.91
CA HIS A 224 -10.25 -10.91 -2.97
C HIS A 224 -10.21 -12.34 -2.42
N ASP A 225 -9.06 -12.86 -1.98
CA ASP A 225 -8.94 -14.28 -1.61
C ASP A 225 -9.94 -14.67 -0.53
N LEU A 226 -10.13 -13.81 0.48
CA LEU A 226 -11.06 -14.07 1.58
C LEU A 226 -12.51 -13.64 1.31
N SER A 227 -12.86 -13.23 0.08
CA SER A 227 -14.26 -13.04 -0.32
C SER A 227 -15.04 -14.35 -0.31
N ASP A 228 -16.37 -14.27 -0.29
CA ASP A 228 -17.24 -15.46 -0.38
C ASP A 228 -17.20 -16.08 -1.79
N GLU A 229 -16.88 -15.28 -2.80
CA GLU A 229 -16.77 -15.66 -4.20
C GLU A 229 -15.52 -16.51 -4.46
N ILE A 230 -14.39 -16.17 -3.84
CA ILE A 230 -13.13 -16.90 -4.00
C ILE A 230 -12.98 -18.03 -2.98
N GLY A 231 -13.42 -17.83 -1.73
CA GLY A 231 -13.47 -18.91 -0.74
C GLY A 231 -12.17 -19.20 0.01
N GLY A 232 -11.18 -18.31 -0.05
CA GLY A 232 -9.92 -18.42 0.68
C GLY A 232 -8.99 -19.51 0.18
N VAL A 233 -9.07 -19.87 -1.11
CA VAL A 233 -8.33 -21.02 -1.68
C VAL A 233 -6.83 -20.90 -1.40
N THR A 234 -6.21 -19.77 -1.71
CA THR A 234 -4.76 -19.61 -1.51
C THR A 234 -4.42 -19.52 -0.02
N THR A 235 -5.27 -18.89 0.81
CA THR A 235 -5.10 -18.89 2.26
C THR A 235 -5.08 -20.30 2.85
N LEU A 236 -5.99 -21.18 2.41
CA LEU A 236 -6.04 -22.57 2.87
C LEU A 236 -4.82 -23.37 2.42
N MET A 237 -4.34 -23.16 1.19
CA MET A 237 -3.13 -23.80 0.70
C MET A 237 -1.87 -23.30 1.41
N ALA A 238 -1.79 -22.00 1.70
CA ALA A 238 -0.69 -21.41 2.45
C ALA A 238 -0.68 -21.91 3.90
N LEU A 239 -1.85 -22.12 4.51
CA LEU A 239 -1.97 -22.78 5.81
C LEU A 239 -1.39 -24.18 5.80
N ASP A 240 -1.75 -24.99 4.81
CA ASP A 240 -1.21 -26.35 4.67
C ASP A 240 0.32 -26.33 4.48
N ALA A 241 0.83 -25.43 3.63
CA ALA A 241 2.26 -25.27 3.40
C ALA A 241 3.01 -24.91 4.70
N LEU A 242 2.52 -23.91 5.44
CA LEU A 242 3.11 -23.47 6.71
C LEU A 242 3.03 -24.53 7.81
N GLU A 243 1.98 -25.35 7.86
CA GLU A 243 1.90 -26.44 8.84
C GLU A 243 2.95 -27.53 8.59
N THR A 244 3.22 -27.81 7.32
CA THR A 244 4.22 -28.82 6.91
C THR A 244 5.65 -28.32 6.92
N ASP A 245 5.85 -27.00 6.98
CA ASP A 245 7.18 -26.40 7.06
C ASP A 245 7.79 -26.64 8.45
N GLU A 246 8.99 -27.24 8.47
CA GLU A 246 9.69 -27.56 9.72
C GLU A 246 10.18 -26.31 10.44
N GLN A 247 10.46 -25.22 9.70
CA GLN A 247 10.92 -23.95 10.26
C GLN A 247 9.78 -23.15 10.90
N THR A 248 8.53 -23.33 10.47
CA THR A 248 7.37 -22.61 10.98
C THR A 248 6.89 -23.22 12.30
N GLU A 249 6.94 -22.44 13.37
CA GLU A 249 6.46 -22.83 14.71
C GLU A 249 5.09 -22.23 15.05
N VAL A 250 4.80 -21.03 14.54
CA VAL A 250 3.55 -20.30 14.78
C VAL A 250 3.05 -19.73 13.46
N ILE A 251 1.73 -19.80 13.25
CA ILE A 251 1.08 -19.24 12.08
C ILE A 251 0.27 -18.00 12.49
N ALA A 252 0.44 -16.91 11.76
CA ALA A 252 -0.36 -15.70 11.88
C ALA A 252 -1.20 -15.48 10.61
N ILE A 253 -2.42 -14.99 10.77
CA ILE A 253 -3.23 -14.48 9.67
C ILE A 253 -3.63 -13.04 9.97
N VAL A 254 -3.32 -12.13 9.05
CA VAL A 254 -3.69 -10.72 9.14
C VAL A 254 -4.48 -10.32 7.91
N ALA A 255 -5.75 -9.96 8.09
CA ALA A 255 -6.65 -9.66 6.99
C ALA A 255 -7.64 -8.54 7.31
N LYS A 256 -8.18 -7.93 6.25
CA LYS A 256 -9.47 -7.21 6.27
C LYS A 256 -10.62 -8.19 6.56
N PRO A 257 -11.86 -7.74 6.82
CA PRO A 257 -12.96 -8.65 7.15
C PRO A 257 -13.19 -9.69 6.02
N PRO A 258 -13.14 -11.00 6.32
CA PRO A 258 -13.50 -12.04 5.35
C PRO A 258 -15.00 -12.01 5.03
N GLY A 259 -15.38 -12.59 3.90
CA GLY A 259 -16.78 -12.93 3.61
C GLY A 259 -17.33 -13.91 4.64
N GLN A 260 -18.64 -13.88 4.91
CA GLN A 260 -19.23 -14.62 6.03
C GLN A 260 -19.10 -16.15 5.85
N LYS A 261 -19.27 -16.66 4.63
CA LYS A 261 -19.12 -18.09 4.33
C LYS A 261 -17.65 -18.50 4.42
N THR A 262 -16.76 -17.68 3.87
CA THR A 262 -15.32 -17.91 3.92
C THR A 262 -14.81 -17.88 5.34
N LEU A 263 -15.27 -16.94 6.18
CA LEU A 263 -14.94 -16.87 7.59
C LEU A 263 -15.31 -18.17 8.32
N HIS A 264 -16.51 -18.71 8.08
CA HIS A 264 -16.96 -19.94 8.70
C HIS A 264 -16.03 -21.12 8.35
N HIS A 265 -15.71 -21.30 7.08
CA HIS A 265 -14.83 -22.37 6.62
C HIS A 265 -13.40 -22.20 7.13
N LEU A 266 -12.87 -20.98 7.08
CA LEU A 266 -11.53 -20.66 7.57
C LEU A 266 -11.42 -20.96 9.06
N VAL A 267 -12.35 -20.47 9.89
CA VAL A 267 -12.38 -20.73 11.33
C VAL A 267 -12.47 -22.24 11.63
N ALA A 268 -13.22 -23.01 10.84
CA ALA A 268 -13.26 -24.46 10.98
C ALA A 268 -11.91 -25.13 10.65
N ARG A 269 -11.21 -24.67 9.61
CA ARG A 269 -9.86 -25.14 9.27
C ARG A 269 -8.83 -24.77 10.33
N LEU A 270 -8.88 -23.54 10.85
CA LEU A 270 -7.94 -23.04 11.86
C LEU A 270 -8.01 -23.81 13.18
N LYS A 271 -9.20 -24.29 13.57
CA LYS A 271 -9.38 -25.15 14.76
C LYS A 271 -8.62 -26.46 14.68
N ASN A 272 -8.36 -26.95 13.47
CA ASN A 272 -7.68 -28.21 13.22
C ASN A 272 -6.20 -28.03 12.87
N CYS A 273 -5.68 -26.80 12.93
CA CYS A 273 -4.26 -26.55 12.72
C CYS A 273 -3.41 -27.27 13.77
N THR A 274 -2.34 -27.91 13.32
CA THR A 274 -1.37 -28.58 14.20
C THR A 274 -0.41 -27.60 14.87
N ARG A 275 -0.20 -26.44 14.24
CA ARG A 275 0.58 -25.31 14.78
C ARG A 275 -0.33 -24.30 15.48
N PRO A 276 0.15 -23.59 16.53
CA PRO A 276 -0.59 -22.48 17.10
C PRO A 276 -0.90 -21.40 16.05
N VAL A 277 -2.13 -20.89 16.11
CA VAL A 277 -2.62 -19.87 15.18
C VAL A 277 -2.97 -18.57 15.91
N VAL A 278 -2.47 -17.46 15.39
CA VAL A 278 -2.90 -16.10 15.72
C VAL A 278 -3.69 -15.55 14.54
N ALA A 279 -4.90 -15.04 14.78
CA ALA A 279 -5.75 -14.49 13.73
C ALA A 279 -6.17 -13.05 14.06
N CYS A 280 -5.96 -12.14 13.11
CA CYS A 280 -6.33 -10.74 13.17
C CYS A 280 -7.18 -10.38 11.95
N PHE A 281 -8.49 -10.36 12.13
CA PHE A 281 -9.45 -9.91 11.11
C PHE A 281 -9.94 -8.53 11.48
N LEU A 282 -9.31 -7.53 10.86
CA LEU A 282 -9.55 -6.11 11.13
C LEU A 282 -10.99 -5.77 10.79
N GLY A 283 -11.69 -5.10 11.70
CA GLY A 283 -13.08 -4.67 11.54
C GLY A 283 -14.12 -5.78 11.76
N THR A 284 -13.72 -7.05 11.90
CA THR A 284 -14.66 -8.13 12.22
C THR A 284 -15.10 -8.04 13.69
N PRO A 285 -16.41 -8.07 13.99
CA PRO A 285 -16.90 -8.09 15.37
C PRO A 285 -16.39 -9.29 16.17
N PRO A 286 -16.03 -9.14 17.47
CA PRO A 286 -15.58 -10.25 18.29
C PRO A 286 -16.58 -11.41 18.32
N GLU A 287 -17.88 -11.15 18.39
CA GLU A 287 -18.95 -12.14 18.38
C GLU A 287 -18.95 -13.08 17.15
N ASP A 288 -18.44 -12.61 16.01
CA ASP A 288 -18.40 -13.40 14.77
C ASP A 288 -17.22 -14.39 14.74
N VAL A 289 -16.21 -14.15 15.59
CA VAL A 289 -15.00 -14.98 15.69
C VAL A 289 -14.88 -15.72 17.04
N ASN A 290 -15.63 -15.28 18.05
CA ASN A 290 -15.59 -15.77 19.42
C ASN A 290 -16.25 -17.14 19.53
N THR A 291 -15.48 -18.15 19.17
CA THR A 291 -15.75 -19.54 19.52
C THR A 291 -14.57 -20.04 20.35
N ASN A 292 -14.84 -20.74 21.47
CA ASN A 292 -13.83 -21.46 22.26
C ASN A 292 -13.02 -22.39 21.35
N SER A 293 -11.95 -21.85 20.77
CA SER A 293 -11.13 -22.45 19.75
C SER A 293 -9.70 -22.11 20.10
N GLY A 294 -8.75 -23.03 19.92
CA GLY A 294 -7.33 -22.82 20.22
C GLY A 294 -6.65 -21.74 19.36
N ILE A 295 -7.42 -20.80 18.79
CA ILE A 295 -7.02 -19.67 17.97
C ILE A 295 -6.86 -18.46 18.89
N LEU A 296 -5.73 -17.78 18.80
CA LEU A 296 -5.50 -16.51 19.48
C LEU A 296 -6.00 -15.37 18.61
N TRP A 297 -7.11 -14.76 19.03
CA TRP A 297 -7.73 -13.66 18.33
C TRP A 297 -7.10 -12.33 18.73
N ALA A 298 -6.54 -11.62 17.77
CA ALA A 298 -6.03 -10.27 17.92
C ALA A 298 -7.01 -9.26 17.29
N ARG A 299 -7.11 -8.08 17.90
CA ARG A 299 -7.95 -6.98 17.40
C ARG A 299 -7.20 -6.05 16.45
N MET A 300 -5.90 -5.94 16.63
CA MET A 300 -5.00 -5.07 15.87
C MET A 300 -3.77 -5.86 15.43
N ILE A 301 -3.09 -5.38 14.38
CA ILE A 301 -1.86 -6.01 13.87
C ILE A 301 -0.80 -6.08 14.99
N ASP A 302 -0.63 -5.02 15.76
CA ASP A 302 0.29 -4.97 16.90
C ASP A 302 0.01 -6.08 17.93
N ASP A 303 -1.26 -6.30 18.29
CA ASP A 303 -1.63 -7.38 19.21
C ASP A 303 -1.37 -8.77 18.61
N ALA A 304 -1.53 -8.91 17.28
CA ALA A 304 -1.24 -10.14 16.56
C ALA A 304 0.26 -10.44 16.58
N VAL A 305 1.10 -9.41 16.37
CA VAL A 305 2.56 -9.53 16.45
C VAL A 305 2.99 -9.93 17.86
N LEU A 306 2.49 -9.25 18.88
CA LEU A 306 2.77 -9.59 20.28
C LEU A 306 2.36 -11.03 20.61
N SER A 307 1.17 -11.45 20.16
CA SER A 307 0.67 -12.81 20.37
C SER A 307 1.52 -13.85 19.65
N ALA A 308 1.93 -13.60 18.40
CA ALA A 308 2.76 -14.52 17.62
C ALA A 308 4.15 -14.69 18.25
N ILE A 309 4.77 -13.59 18.69
CA ILE A 309 6.04 -13.60 19.40
C ILE A 309 5.93 -14.32 20.75
N GLN A 310 4.84 -14.09 21.48
CA GLN A 310 4.62 -14.73 22.78
C GLN A 310 4.57 -16.26 22.63
N VAL A 311 3.86 -16.75 21.62
CA VAL A 311 3.69 -18.18 21.39
C VAL A 311 4.94 -18.83 20.80
N SER A 312 5.70 -18.12 19.95
CA SER A 312 6.97 -18.63 19.41
C SER A 312 8.07 -18.71 20.48
N GLY A 313 8.06 -17.82 21.48
CA GLY A 313 9.11 -17.70 22.50
C GLY A 313 8.76 -18.13 23.93
N LYS A 314 7.54 -18.62 24.22
CA LYS A 314 7.02 -18.90 25.58
C LYS A 314 7.26 -17.74 26.59
N ARG A 315 7.12 -16.49 26.15
CA ARG A 315 7.24 -15.31 27.02
C ARG A 315 5.95 -15.09 27.84
N GLU A 316 6.06 -14.38 28.96
CA GLU A 316 4.88 -13.96 29.75
C GLU A 316 3.97 -13.03 28.94
N SER A 317 2.68 -13.03 29.29
CA SER A 317 1.65 -12.20 28.64
C SER A 317 2.06 -10.73 28.68
N THR A 318 2.17 -10.13 27.50
CA THR A 318 2.38 -8.69 27.36
C THR A 318 1.01 -8.02 27.19
N PRO A 319 0.72 -6.92 27.89
CA PRO A 319 -0.51 -6.16 27.66
C PRO A 319 -0.61 -5.74 26.19
N GLY A 320 -1.84 -5.69 25.66
CA GLY A 320 -2.08 -5.15 24.32
C GLY A 320 -1.62 -3.70 24.19
N ILE A 321 -1.54 -3.21 22.95
CA ILE A 321 -0.99 -1.89 22.70
C ILE A 321 -1.82 -0.78 23.35
N GLN A 322 -1.14 0.13 24.07
CA GLN A 322 -1.75 1.27 24.75
C GLN A 322 -0.89 2.52 24.58
N LEU A 323 -1.52 3.69 24.71
CA LEU A 323 -0.81 4.95 24.86
C LEU A 323 -0.17 5.03 26.24
N THR A 324 1.05 5.52 26.28
CA THR A 324 1.79 5.85 27.50
C THR A 324 1.27 7.15 28.11
N GLU A 325 1.53 7.39 29.39
CA GLU A 325 1.17 8.67 30.03
C GLU A 325 1.85 9.87 29.34
N THR A 326 3.05 9.68 28.81
CA THR A 326 3.76 10.69 28.01
C THR A 326 2.98 11.03 26.74
N GLU A 327 2.46 10.02 26.03
CA GLU A 327 1.64 10.22 24.83
C GLU A 327 0.29 10.88 25.18
N HIS A 328 -0.35 10.49 26.29
CA HIS A 328 -1.54 11.20 26.79
C HIS A 328 -1.24 12.68 27.10
N GLY A 329 -0.10 12.96 27.73
CA GLY A 329 0.37 14.33 28.00
C GLY A 329 0.60 15.13 26.72
N LEU A 330 1.23 14.53 25.72
CA LEU A 330 1.46 15.13 24.41
C LEU A 330 0.14 15.45 23.70
N ALA A 331 -0.84 14.54 23.72
CA ALA A 331 -2.15 14.77 23.11
C ALA A 331 -2.84 16.01 23.72
N ARG A 332 -2.82 16.14 25.06
CA ARG A 332 -3.36 17.33 25.76
C ARG A 332 -2.66 18.62 25.34
N GLN A 333 -1.33 18.61 25.24
CA GLN A 333 -0.55 19.79 24.85
C GLN A 333 -0.79 20.18 23.39
N THR A 334 -0.88 19.20 22.50
CA THR A 334 -1.17 19.43 21.07
C THR A 334 -2.55 20.03 20.90
N ARG A 335 -3.58 19.45 21.54
CA ARG A 335 -4.96 19.96 21.48
C ARG A 335 -5.10 21.38 22.05
N ALA A 336 -4.31 21.75 23.05
CA ALA A 336 -4.36 23.10 23.63
C ALA A 336 -3.96 24.22 22.65
N LYS A 337 -3.35 23.88 21.51
CA LYS A 337 -2.96 24.83 20.46
C LYS A 337 -4.04 25.03 19.38
N TRP A 338 -5.11 24.24 19.43
CA TRP A 338 -6.15 24.29 18.42
C TRP A 338 -7.07 25.50 18.58
N SER A 339 -7.56 26.01 17.45
CA SER A 339 -8.63 27.00 17.44
C SER A 339 -9.97 26.38 17.83
N SER A 340 -10.99 27.20 18.09
CA SER A 340 -12.35 26.72 18.38
C SER A 340 -13.04 26.05 17.18
N GLU A 341 -12.54 26.24 15.96
CA GLU A 341 -13.11 25.66 14.73
C GLU A 341 -12.53 24.27 14.43
N GLN A 342 -11.32 23.98 14.92
CA GLN A 342 -10.61 22.74 14.66
C GLN A 342 -11.24 21.56 15.41
N CYS A 343 -11.81 20.63 14.65
CA CYS A 343 -12.52 19.49 15.21
C CYS A 343 -12.34 18.19 14.41
N TYR A 344 -11.96 18.26 13.13
CA TYR A 344 -11.95 17.07 12.28
C TYR A 344 -10.57 16.47 12.03
N LEU A 345 -10.60 15.17 11.73
CA LEU A 345 -9.45 14.39 11.31
C LEU A 345 -9.53 14.15 9.80
N ARG A 346 -8.37 14.23 9.13
CA ARG A 346 -8.17 13.84 7.73
C ARG A 346 -7.05 12.82 7.67
N GLY A 347 -7.34 11.58 7.30
CA GLY A 347 -6.32 10.58 7.06
C GLY A 347 -6.12 10.36 5.57
N LEU A 348 -4.88 10.44 5.09
CA LEU A 348 -4.52 10.25 3.70
C LEU A 348 -3.52 9.11 3.62
N LEU A 349 -4.05 7.88 3.59
CA LEU A 349 -3.29 6.67 3.80
C LEU A 349 -2.94 6.00 2.47
N ALA A 350 -1.66 5.71 2.26
CA ALA A 350 -1.18 4.93 1.13
C ALA A 350 -1.48 3.43 1.29
N GLY A 351 -1.56 2.95 2.54
CA GLY A 351 -1.88 1.56 2.85
C GLY A 351 -3.36 1.35 3.12
N GLY A 352 -4.04 0.61 2.24
CA GLY A 352 -5.46 0.32 2.42
C GLY A 352 -5.81 -0.47 3.70
N THR A 353 -4.90 -1.33 4.18
CA THR A 353 -5.09 -2.01 5.48
C THR A 353 -4.95 -1.06 6.65
N PHE A 354 -4.04 -0.08 6.58
CA PHE A 354 -3.94 0.99 7.57
C PHE A 354 -5.20 1.82 7.61
N CYS A 355 -5.81 2.10 6.45
CA CYS A 355 -7.12 2.75 6.39
C CYS A 355 -8.20 1.94 7.10
N HIS A 356 -8.26 0.62 6.90
CA HIS A 356 -9.22 -0.25 7.59
C HIS A 356 -8.98 -0.30 9.10
N GLN A 357 -7.73 -0.49 9.54
CA GLN A 357 -7.39 -0.56 10.96
C GLN A 357 -7.65 0.78 11.67
N SER A 358 -7.31 1.90 11.03
CA SER A 358 -7.62 3.24 11.54
C SER A 358 -9.13 3.41 11.69
N GLN A 359 -9.93 3.06 10.68
CA GLN A 359 -11.39 3.11 10.76
C GLN A 359 -11.94 2.28 11.92
N GLN A 360 -11.45 1.05 12.11
CA GLN A 360 -11.86 0.18 13.23
C GLN A 360 -11.60 0.88 14.57
N ILE A 361 -10.37 1.38 14.78
CA ILE A 361 -9.96 2.02 16.04
C ILE A 361 -10.82 3.26 16.33
N LEU A 362 -11.07 4.12 15.34
CA LEU A 362 -11.92 5.30 15.50
C LEU A 362 -13.37 4.91 15.82
N LEU A 363 -13.94 3.94 15.10
CA LEU A 363 -15.33 3.50 15.31
C LEU A 363 -15.52 2.85 16.69
N GLU A 364 -14.56 2.04 17.15
CA GLU A 364 -14.56 1.43 18.49
C GLU A 364 -14.43 2.51 19.60
N ALA A 365 -13.77 3.63 19.31
CA ALA A 365 -13.72 4.80 20.19
C ALA A 365 -15.00 5.67 20.15
N GLY A 366 -16.01 5.29 19.36
CA GLY A 366 -17.26 6.02 19.21
C GLY A 366 -17.15 7.25 18.28
N ILE A 367 -16.12 7.32 17.45
CA ILE A 367 -15.88 8.41 16.50
C ILE A 367 -16.40 8.00 15.13
N GLU A 368 -17.40 8.73 14.63
CA GLU A 368 -17.91 8.54 13.27
C GLU A 368 -16.88 9.01 12.25
N VAL A 369 -16.55 8.16 11.27
CA VAL A 369 -15.51 8.44 10.27
C VAL A 369 -15.93 7.97 8.89
N TYR A 370 -15.82 8.86 7.91
CA TYR A 370 -16.17 8.61 6.51
C TYR A 370 -14.97 8.12 5.69
N SER A 371 -15.22 7.36 4.63
CA SER A 371 -14.16 6.85 3.76
C SER A 371 -14.61 6.57 2.33
N ASN A 372 -13.66 6.57 1.40
CA ASN A 372 -13.84 5.99 0.06
C ASN A 372 -13.91 4.46 0.10
N ALA A 373 -13.33 3.79 1.11
CA ALA A 373 -13.42 2.35 1.34
C ALA A 373 -13.93 2.08 2.76
N PRO A 374 -15.23 2.33 3.05
CA PRO A 374 -15.75 2.34 4.40
C PRO A 374 -15.96 0.92 4.98
N LEU A 375 -15.60 0.72 6.24
CA LEU A 375 -15.95 -0.52 6.98
C LEU A 375 -17.46 -0.69 7.15
N LYS A 376 -18.20 0.40 7.32
CA LYS A 376 -19.67 0.40 7.42
C LYS A 376 -20.27 1.21 6.28
N PRO A 377 -21.18 0.65 5.46
CA PRO A 377 -21.71 1.32 4.27
C PRO A 377 -22.29 2.72 4.50
N GLN A 378 -22.87 2.99 5.69
CA GLN A 378 -23.42 4.32 6.01
C GLN A 378 -22.38 5.46 6.05
N TYR A 379 -21.09 5.14 6.15
CA TYR A 379 -20.00 6.11 6.20
C TYR A 379 -19.27 6.25 4.85
N LYS A 380 -19.87 5.79 3.75
CA LYS A 380 -19.36 6.01 2.40
C LYS A 380 -19.38 7.51 2.08
N LEU A 381 -18.26 8.03 1.56
CA LEU A 381 -18.20 9.38 1.01
C LEU A 381 -19.04 9.50 -0.26
N THR A 382 -19.69 10.65 -0.44
CA THR A 382 -20.42 10.98 -1.68
C THR A 382 -19.46 11.25 -2.83
N HIS A 383 -18.34 11.92 -2.57
CA HIS A 383 -17.25 12.14 -3.50
C HIS A 383 -15.92 11.80 -2.82
N PRO A 384 -15.08 10.92 -3.39
CA PRO A 384 -13.84 10.47 -2.74
C PRO A 384 -12.84 11.64 -2.56
N ASP A 385 -12.89 12.63 -3.45
CA ASP A 385 -11.99 13.79 -3.43
C ASP A 385 -12.39 14.89 -2.43
N HIS A 386 -13.59 14.79 -1.85
CA HIS A 386 -14.10 15.79 -0.90
C HIS A 386 -14.30 15.14 0.48
N SER A 387 -13.48 15.54 1.43
CA SER A 387 -13.61 15.09 2.82
C SER A 387 -14.87 15.66 3.48
N TYR A 388 -15.47 14.89 4.39
CA TYR A 388 -16.65 15.26 5.15
C TYR A 388 -16.52 14.79 6.60
N LYS A 389 -16.57 15.75 7.56
CA LYS A 389 -16.31 15.49 8.99
C LYS A 389 -15.01 14.71 9.17
N HIS A 390 -14.87 13.79 10.14
CA HIS A 390 -13.70 12.91 10.17
C HIS A 390 -13.69 12.04 8.90
N THR A 391 -12.58 12.01 8.19
CA THR A 391 -12.45 11.28 6.93
C THR A 391 -11.12 10.54 6.88
N LEU A 392 -11.15 9.29 6.43
CA LEU A 392 -9.98 8.47 6.13
C LEU A 392 -10.06 8.03 4.67
N ILE A 393 -9.05 8.38 3.88
CA ILE A 393 -8.96 8.02 2.46
C ILE A 393 -7.91 6.92 2.30
N ASP A 394 -8.32 5.81 1.70
CA ASP A 394 -7.42 4.83 1.10
C ASP A 394 -7.00 5.37 -0.27
N MET A 395 -5.82 6.00 -0.32
CA MET A 395 -5.27 6.57 -1.55
C MET A 395 -4.69 5.49 -2.48
N GLY A 396 -4.58 4.24 -2.00
CA GLY A 396 -4.14 3.08 -2.79
C GLY A 396 -5.28 2.38 -3.52
N ASP A 397 -6.53 2.74 -3.23
CA ASP A 397 -7.72 2.22 -3.89
C ASP A 397 -7.68 2.44 -5.41
N ASP A 398 -8.25 1.49 -6.18
CA ASP A 398 -8.25 1.51 -7.65
C ASP A 398 -8.79 2.83 -8.24
N ALA A 399 -9.72 3.49 -7.55
CA ALA A 399 -10.23 4.81 -7.97
C ALA A 399 -9.14 5.89 -8.07
N TYR A 400 -8.05 5.75 -7.32
CA TYR A 400 -6.91 6.68 -7.28
C TYR A 400 -5.74 6.23 -8.14
N THR A 401 -5.61 4.94 -8.42
CA THR A 401 -4.45 4.35 -9.10
C THR A 401 -4.72 3.99 -10.56
N LEU A 402 -5.96 4.13 -11.05
CA LEU A 402 -6.27 3.90 -12.45
C LEU A 402 -5.49 4.86 -13.38
N GLY A 403 -4.49 4.30 -14.10
CA GLY A 403 -3.63 5.07 -14.99
C GLY A 403 -2.62 5.98 -14.27
N LYS A 404 -2.42 5.78 -12.97
CA LYS A 404 -1.50 6.54 -12.11
C LYS A 404 -0.66 5.57 -11.27
N PRO A 405 0.52 5.99 -10.78
CA PRO A 405 1.30 5.18 -9.86
C PRO A 405 0.54 4.98 -8.55
N HIS A 406 0.74 3.82 -7.92
CA HIS A 406 0.29 3.61 -6.54
C HIS A 406 0.99 4.62 -5.61
N PRO A 407 0.32 5.16 -4.56
CA PRO A 407 0.89 6.15 -3.64
C PRO A 407 2.14 5.71 -2.85
N MET A 408 2.47 4.42 -2.88
CA MET A 408 3.72 3.90 -2.32
C MET A 408 4.92 4.10 -3.26
N ILE A 409 4.67 4.27 -4.56
CA ILE A 409 5.69 4.51 -5.59
C ILE A 409 5.86 6.01 -5.83
N ASP A 410 4.77 6.77 -5.76
CA ASP A 410 4.75 8.20 -6.07
C ASP A 410 3.77 8.96 -5.17
N GLY A 411 4.28 9.98 -4.47
CA GLY A 411 3.51 10.79 -3.52
C GLY A 411 2.69 11.93 -4.13
N THR A 412 2.68 12.14 -5.45
CA THR A 412 2.11 13.36 -6.07
C THR A 412 0.65 13.60 -5.68
N MET A 413 -0.19 12.57 -5.77
CA MET A 413 -1.61 12.69 -5.41
C MET A 413 -1.80 12.95 -3.91
N ARG A 414 -0.97 12.32 -3.06
CA ARG A 414 -1.01 12.54 -1.61
C ARG A 414 -0.60 13.96 -1.27
N LYS A 415 0.47 14.47 -1.89
CA LYS A 415 0.93 15.85 -1.76
C LYS A 415 -0.16 16.86 -2.09
N GLN A 416 -0.81 16.69 -3.25
CA GLN A 416 -1.94 17.55 -3.66
C GLN A 416 -3.08 17.50 -2.64
N ARG A 417 -3.43 16.31 -2.15
CA ARG A 417 -4.51 16.14 -1.19
C ARG A 417 -4.17 16.72 0.19
N ILE A 418 -2.93 16.62 0.67
CA ILE A 418 -2.46 17.27 1.91
C ILE A 418 -2.68 18.78 1.82
N LEU A 419 -2.27 19.40 0.72
CA LEU A 419 -2.46 20.83 0.50
C LEU A 419 -3.95 21.18 0.43
N ALA A 420 -4.77 20.40 -0.28
CA ALA A 420 -6.21 20.63 -0.38
C ALA A 420 -6.90 20.61 1.00
N GLU A 421 -6.58 19.65 1.87
CA GLU A 421 -7.15 19.57 3.23
C GLU A 421 -6.73 20.77 4.10
N SER A 422 -5.55 21.35 3.86
CA SER A 422 -5.07 22.49 4.64
C SER A 422 -5.87 23.80 4.42
N TYR A 423 -6.71 23.87 3.39
CA TYR A 423 -7.61 25.00 3.16
C TYR A 423 -8.84 25.00 4.07
N ASP A 424 -9.15 23.89 4.73
CA ASP A 424 -10.28 23.77 5.65
C ASP A 424 -9.82 24.08 7.09
N PRO A 425 -10.20 25.23 7.67
CA PRO A 425 -9.77 25.62 9.01
C PRO A 425 -10.33 24.71 10.12
N SER A 426 -11.32 23.87 9.81
CA SER A 426 -11.88 22.91 10.77
C SER A 426 -11.03 21.64 10.93
N VAL A 427 -9.98 21.47 10.12
CA VAL A 427 -9.07 20.34 10.21
C VAL A 427 -8.12 20.51 11.41
N ALA A 428 -8.23 19.59 12.36
CA ALA A 428 -7.40 19.53 13.56
C ALA A 428 -6.22 18.56 13.39
N ILE A 429 -6.45 17.44 12.71
CA ILE A 429 -5.51 16.32 12.60
C ILE A 429 -5.34 15.91 11.14
N LEU A 430 -4.08 15.78 10.70
CA LEU A 430 -3.71 15.09 9.47
C LEU A 430 -2.99 13.77 9.83
N LEU A 431 -3.60 12.63 9.49
CA LEU A 431 -3.05 11.29 9.72
C LEU A 431 -2.41 10.75 8.44
N LEU A 432 -1.14 10.38 8.51
CA LEU A 432 -0.35 9.88 7.37
C LEU A 432 0.34 8.56 7.71
N ASP A 433 0.71 7.83 6.67
CA ASP A 433 1.52 6.62 6.71
C ASP A 433 2.65 6.69 5.67
N PHE A 434 3.79 6.09 6.00
CA PHE A 434 4.93 5.96 5.12
C PHE A 434 5.35 4.50 5.11
N ILE A 435 5.42 3.89 3.93
CA ILE A 435 5.74 2.48 3.77
C ILE A 435 7.06 2.37 3.04
N LEU A 436 8.03 1.71 3.67
CA LEU A 436 9.37 1.47 3.13
C LEU A 436 9.45 0.07 2.50
N GLY A 437 10.63 -0.27 2.00
CA GLY A 437 10.93 -1.57 1.42
C GLY A 437 11.12 -1.53 -0.09
N TYR A 438 11.37 -2.69 -0.69
CA TYR A 438 11.58 -2.81 -2.13
C TYR A 438 10.37 -2.32 -2.93
N ASN A 439 10.65 -1.74 -4.10
CA ASN A 439 9.69 -1.20 -5.06
C ASN A 439 8.85 0.00 -4.58
N ALA A 440 8.89 0.37 -3.30
CA ALA A 440 8.38 1.65 -2.82
C ALA A 440 9.30 2.80 -3.26
N SER A 441 8.82 4.04 -3.14
CA SER A 441 9.65 5.23 -3.34
C SER A 441 10.93 5.15 -2.47
N MET A 442 12.04 5.64 -3.02
CA MET A 442 13.31 5.73 -2.30
C MET A 442 13.34 6.88 -1.27
N ASP A 443 12.44 7.86 -1.39
CA ASP A 443 12.33 8.98 -0.45
C ASP A 443 10.86 9.37 -0.18
N PRO A 444 10.06 8.47 0.41
CA PRO A 444 8.62 8.69 0.56
C PRO A 444 8.29 9.86 1.50
N VAL A 445 9.15 10.16 2.49
CA VAL A 445 8.98 11.35 3.33
C VAL A 445 9.33 12.63 2.56
N GLY A 446 10.48 12.65 1.86
CA GLY A 446 10.91 13.83 1.12
C GLY A 446 9.88 14.30 0.08
N GLU A 447 9.20 13.36 -0.58
CA GLU A 447 8.14 13.66 -1.55
C GLU A 447 6.94 14.43 -0.97
N LEU A 448 6.66 14.28 0.33
CA LEU A 448 5.51 14.90 1.01
C LEU A 448 5.91 16.03 1.97
N LEU A 449 7.19 16.17 2.30
CA LEU A 449 7.68 17.01 3.38
C LEU A 449 7.31 18.48 3.20
N ASP A 450 7.43 19.00 1.98
CA ASP A 450 7.12 20.39 1.68
C ASP A 450 5.63 20.70 1.85
N ALA A 451 4.75 19.81 1.38
CA ALA A 451 3.32 19.94 1.58
C ALA A 451 2.90 19.81 3.06
N ILE A 452 3.57 18.95 3.84
CA ILE A 452 3.34 18.85 5.28
C ILE A 452 3.69 20.18 5.97
N VAL A 453 4.86 20.75 5.64
CA VAL A 453 5.30 22.04 6.20
C VAL A 453 4.36 23.17 5.79
N GLU A 454 3.98 23.24 4.52
CA GLU A 454 3.05 24.26 4.02
C GLU A 454 1.67 24.15 4.70
N ALA A 455 1.12 22.93 4.82
CA ALA A 455 -0.17 22.71 5.47
C ALA A 455 -0.17 23.20 6.93
N LYS A 456 0.91 22.96 7.67
CA LYS A 456 1.07 23.45 9.05
C LYS A 456 1.18 24.97 9.10
N GLN A 457 1.97 25.58 8.23
CA GLN A 457 2.10 27.04 8.14
C GLN A 457 0.76 27.72 7.83
N ARG A 458 -0.01 27.14 6.91
CA ARG A 458 -1.34 27.65 6.56
C ARG A 458 -2.31 27.60 7.74
N MET A 459 -2.30 26.54 8.52
CA MET A 459 -3.17 26.45 9.71
C MET A 459 -2.79 27.50 10.77
N GLN A 460 -1.49 27.76 10.94
CA GLN A 460 -0.99 28.82 11.85
C GLN A 460 -1.44 30.22 11.43
N GLN A 461 -1.58 30.48 10.13
CA GLN A 461 -2.15 31.75 9.63
C GLN A 461 -3.61 31.95 10.04
N HIS A 462 -4.34 30.87 10.33
CA HIS A 462 -5.73 30.88 10.82
C HIS A 462 -5.81 30.80 12.36
N ALA A 463 -4.71 31.10 13.06
CA ALA A 463 -4.61 31.03 14.53
C ALA A 463 -4.91 29.63 15.13
N GLY A 464 -4.79 28.57 14.33
CA GLY A 464 -4.83 27.18 14.76
C GLY A 464 -3.46 26.49 14.67
N ASP A 465 -3.41 25.21 15.00
CA ASP A 465 -2.22 24.37 14.80
C ASP A 465 -2.64 23.02 14.20
N LEU A 466 -1.98 22.60 13.12
CA LEU A 466 -2.28 21.33 12.48
C LEU A 466 -1.47 20.20 13.12
N ALA A 467 -2.14 19.29 13.82
CA ALA A 467 -1.50 18.10 14.35
C ALA A 467 -1.27 17.10 13.21
N VAL A 468 -0.03 17.00 12.73
CA VAL A 468 0.35 15.95 11.77
C VAL A 468 0.84 14.75 12.55
N VAL A 469 0.11 13.64 12.43
CA VAL A 469 0.39 12.36 13.07
C VAL A 469 0.77 11.36 11.98
N ALA A 470 1.88 10.64 12.13
CA ALA A 470 2.31 9.67 11.13
C ALA A 470 2.80 8.36 11.73
N SER A 471 2.73 7.30 10.93
CA SER A 471 3.43 6.03 11.20
C SER A 471 4.36 5.65 10.04
N ILE A 472 5.52 5.06 10.35
CA ILE A 472 6.39 4.42 9.34
C ILE A 472 6.30 2.89 9.47
N CYS A 473 5.94 2.22 8.39
CA CYS A 473 6.02 0.78 8.22
C CYS A 473 7.33 0.42 7.49
N GLY A 474 8.29 -0.15 8.21
CA GLY A 474 9.55 -0.62 7.64
C GLY A 474 10.57 -1.06 8.69
N THR A 475 11.77 -1.41 8.23
CA THR A 475 12.89 -1.85 9.06
C THR A 475 14.13 -0.99 8.84
N GLN A 476 15.13 -1.11 9.73
CA GLN A 476 16.43 -0.44 9.56
C GLN A 476 17.24 -0.99 8.38
N GLU A 477 16.86 -2.15 7.84
CA GLU A 477 17.53 -2.80 6.72
C GLU A 477 16.91 -2.40 5.36
N ASP A 478 15.82 -1.63 5.37
CA ASP A 478 15.17 -1.18 4.15
C ASP A 478 16.00 -0.11 3.42
N PRO A 479 15.95 -0.07 2.06
CA PRO A 479 16.79 0.83 1.26
C PRO A 479 16.62 2.33 1.55
N GLN A 480 15.47 2.74 2.09
CA GLN A 480 15.11 4.14 2.34
C GLN A 480 15.74 4.75 3.60
N GLU A 481 16.48 3.95 4.39
CA GLU A 481 17.07 4.36 5.67
C GLU A 481 16.00 4.87 6.67
N LEU A 482 15.37 3.93 7.40
CA LEU A 482 14.28 4.22 8.35
C LEU A 482 14.58 5.40 9.29
N ASP A 483 15.78 5.46 9.86
CA ASP A 483 16.16 6.51 10.83
C ASP A 483 16.25 7.89 10.18
N LEU A 484 16.66 7.97 8.90
CA LEU A 484 16.69 9.21 8.14
C LEU A 484 15.27 9.71 7.87
N GLN A 485 14.40 8.83 7.37
CA GLN A 485 12.98 9.15 7.10
C GLN A 485 12.27 9.61 8.38
N ALA A 486 12.50 8.92 9.51
CA ALA A 486 11.95 9.28 10.82
C ALA A 486 12.44 10.66 11.28
N LYS A 487 13.73 10.95 11.12
CA LYS A 487 14.32 12.24 11.50
C LYS A 487 13.72 13.41 10.71
N LEU A 488 13.52 13.26 9.39
CA LEU A 488 12.91 14.29 8.55
C LEU A 488 11.50 14.66 9.03
N LEU A 489 10.69 13.65 9.39
CA LEU A 489 9.34 13.88 9.95
C LEU A 489 9.41 14.58 11.31
N GLN A 490 10.29 14.15 12.20
CA GLN A 490 10.45 14.75 13.53
C GLN A 490 10.92 16.20 13.45
N GLU A 491 11.84 16.54 12.54
CA GLU A 491 12.31 17.90 12.29
C GLU A 491 11.20 18.81 11.72
N ALA A 492 10.28 18.26 10.92
CA ALA A 492 9.05 18.95 10.50
C ALA A 492 7.97 19.04 11.61
N GLY A 493 8.27 18.53 12.81
CA GLY A 493 7.36 18.53 13.96
C GLY A 493 6.16 17.60 13.78
N VAL A 494 6.31 16.51 13.03
CA VAL A 494 5.32 15.44 12.92
C VAL A 494 5.38 14.58 14.18
N ILE A 495 4.21 14.18 14.70
CA ILE A 495 4.10 13.26 15.82
C ILE A 495 4.19 11.84 15.25
N LEU A 496 5.36 11.23 15.40
CA LEU A 496 5.71 9.98 14.74
C LEU A 496 5.50 8.76 15.65
N PHE A 497 4.89 7.72 15.09
CA PHE A 497 4.72 6.40 15.70
C PHE A 497 5.35 5.30 14.84
N HIS A 498 5.60 4.15 15.46
CA HIS A 498 6.15 2.97 14.78
C HIS A 498 5.09 1.98 14.28
N SER A 499 3.80 2.28 14.50
CA SER A 499 2.70 1.49 13.96
C SER A 499 1.47 2.33 13.66
N ASN A 500 0.70 1.89 12.66
CA ASN A 500 -0.56 2.55 12.30
C ASN A 500 -1.57 2.50 13.46
N ALA A 501 -1.59 1.40 14.22
CA ALA A 501 -2.50 1.24 15.35
C ALA A 501 -2.25 2.34 16.40
N LYS A 502 -0.98 2.55 16.77
CA LYS A 502 -0.63 3.52 17.81
C LYS A 502 -0.89 4.95 17.37
N ALA A 503 -0.59 5.27 16.11
CA ALA A 503 -0.95 6.55 15.50
C ALA A 503 -2.46 6.81 15.55
N SER A 504 -3.27 5.80 15.23
CA SER A 504 -4.74 5.90 15.25
C SER A 504 -5.30 6.03 16.66
N LEU A 505 -4.75 5.31 17.64
CA LEU A 505 -5.11 5.45 19.06
C LEU A 505 -4.79 6.86 19.57
N PHE A 506 -3.65 7.41 19.18
CA PHE A 506 -3.26 8.78 19.51
C PHE A 506 -4.21 9.82 18.89
N CYS A 507 -4.62 9.61 17.64
CA CYS A 507 -5.66 10.43 17.02
C CYS A 507 -6.99 10.37 17.78
N CYS A 508 -7.40 9.20 18.27
CA CYS A 508 -8.58 9.09 19.12
C CYS A 508 -8.43 9.90 20.42
N GLU A 509 -7.27 9.84 21.06
CA GLU A 509 -6.97 10.62 22.26
C GLU A 509 -7.02 12.13 22.00
N LEU A 510 -6.49 12.60 20.88
CA LEU A 510 -6.57 14.01 20.46
C LEU A 510 -8.03 14.47 20.28
N LEU A 511 -8.90 13.60 19.76
CA LEU A 511 -10.30 13.93 19.51
C LEU A 511 -11.19 13.86 20.76
N LYS A 512 -10.80 13.14 21.81
CA LYS A 512 -11.58 13.04 23.07
C LYS A 512 -11.87 14.43 23.66
N PRO A 513 -13.14 14.77 23.94
CA PRO A 513 -13.46 16.03 24.58
C PRO A 513 -12.63 16.21 25.86
N ALA A 514 -12.13 17.43 26.09
CA ALA A 514 -11.51 17.73 27.38
C ALA A 514 -12.54 17.38 28.47
N LYS A 515 -12.19 16.47 29.39
CA LYS A 515 -13.03 16.25 30.56
C LYS A 515 -13.14 17.60 31.26
N GLU A 516 -14.36 18.14 31.36
CA GLU A 516 -14.63 19.27 32.25
C GLU A 516 -14.16 18.83 33.65
N VAL A 517 -13.14 19.52 34.17
CA VAL A 517 -12.57 19.29 35.50
C VAL A 517 -13.44 19.95 36.54
#